data_AF-A0A534RZ83-F1
#
_entry.id   AF-A0A534RZ83-F1
#
_cell.length_a   1.000
_cell.length_b   1.000
_cell.length_c   1.000
_cell.angle_alpha   90.00
_cell.angle_beta   90.00
_cell.angle_gamma   90.00
#
_symmetry.space_group_name_H-M   'P 1'
#
loop_
_entity.id
_entity.type
_entity.pdbx_description
1 polymer ?
#
loop_
_entity_poly.entity_id
_entity_poly.type
_entity_poly.pdbx_seq_one_letter_code
_entity_poly.pdbx_strand_id
1 'polypeptide(L)' 'MQLRDPFATALLLVGCCDKVKNLYDTAQLEEKQSNKPHTTKLYRQMVEEYPNLPYANQANTRLAELEKTR' A
#
# COMPACT_ATOMS: atom_id res chain seq x y z
N MET A 1 -9.57 -35.09 -17.71
CA MET A 1 -9.11 -33.93 -18.50
C MET A 1 -10.32 -33.18 -19.02
N GLN A 2 -10.72 -32.09 -18.36
CA GLN A 2 -11.36 -30.95 -19.01
C GLN A 2 -11.00 -29.69 -18.21
N LEU A 3 -10.88 -28.59 -18.94
CA LEU A 3 -9.88 -27.55 -18.80
C LEU A 3 -9.88 -26.82 -17.45
N ARG A 4 -8.69 -26.73 -16.86
CA ARG A 4 -8.35 -25.69 -15.88
C ARG A 4 -7.96 -24.47 -16.72
N ASP A 5 -8.89 -23.55 -16.96
CA ASP A 5 -8.60 -22.31 -17.65
C ASP A 5 -7.56 -21.50 -16.85
N PRO A 6 -6.34 -21.27 -17.35
CA PRO A 6 -5.32 -20.53 -16.60
C PRO A 6 -5.47 -19.00 -16.72
N PHE A 7 -6.55 -18.52 -17.34
CA PHE A 7 -6.71 -17.12 -17.77
C PHE A 7 -7.88 -16.37 -17.13
N ALA A 8 -8.51 -16.91 -16.09
CA ALA A 8 -9.66 -16.29 -15.43
C ALA A 8 -9.32 -15.61 -14.08
N THR A 9 -8.18 -14.92 -13.97
CA THR A 9 -7.81 -14.20 -12.72
C THR A 9 -7.02 -12.90 -12.96
N ALA A 10 -7.20 -12.23 -14.10
CA ALA A 10 -6.37 -11.07 -14.47
C ALA A 10 -7.13 -9.74 -14.64
N LEU A 11 -8.38 -9.61 -14.15
CA LEU A 11 -9.20 -8.40 -14.40
C LEU A 11 -9.57 -7.56 -13.14
N LEU A 12 -8.92 -7.76 -12.00
CA LEU A 12 -9.19 -6.97 -10.78
C LEU A 12 -8.11 -5.95 -10.41
N LEU A 13 -7.02 -5.84 -11.19
CA LEU A 13 -5.85 -5.04 -10.78
C LEU A 13 -6.01 -3.53 -10.99
N VAL A 14 -6.93 -3.07 -11.85
CA VAL A 14 -6.99 -1.64 -12.22
C VAL A 14 -7.44 -0.77 -11.04
N GLY A 15 -8.53 -1.13 -10.35
CA GLY A 15 -9.04 -0.34 -9.21
C GLY A 15 -8.19 -0.45 -7.94
N CYS A 16 -7.35 -1.48 -7.84
CA CYS A 16 -6.49 -1.68 -6.69
C CYS A 16 -5.31 -0.69 -6.70
N CYS A 17 -4.71 -0.44 -7.87
CA CYS A 17 -3.60 0.50 -8.01
C CYS A 17 -3.98 1.94 -7.61
N ASP A 18 -5.16 2.42 -8.03
CA ASP A 18 -5.65 3.77 -7.67
C ASP A 18 -5.89 3.89 -6.16
N LYS A 19 -6.46 2.85 -5.54
CA LYS A 19 -6.70 2.83 -4.09
C LYS A 19 -5.39 2.93 -3.30
N VAL A 20 -4.38 2.14 -3.64
CA VAL A 20 -3.09 2.17 -2.94
C VAL A 20 -2.35 3.49 -3.17
N LYS A 21 -2.43 4.04 -4.38
CA LYS A 21 -1.89 5.38 -4.64
C LYS A 21 -2.53 6.43 -3.73
N ASN A 22 -3.87 6.44 -3.61
CA ASN A 22 -4.57 7.40 -2.77
C ASN A 22 -4.24 7.24 -1.27
N LEU A 23 -4.08 6.01 -0.79
CA LEU A 23 -3.59 5.74 0.57
C LEU A 23 -2.17 6.30 0.78
N TYR A 24 -1.27 6.11 -0.20
CA TYR A 24 0.09 6.64 -0.13
C TYR A 24 0.10 8.17 -0.10
N ASP A 25 -0.67 8.82 -0.98
CA ASP A 25 -0.77 10.27 -1.06
C ASP A 25 -1.30 10.86 0.25
N THR A 26 -2.28 10.19 0.89
CA THR A 26 -2.82 10.58 2.21
C THR A 26 -1.76 10.44 3.30
N ALA A 27 -1.05 9.32 3.35
CA ALA A 27 0.01 9.09 4.34
C ALA A 27 1.10 10.16 4.26
N GLN A 28 1.52 10.53 3.04
CA GLN A 28 2.50 11.59 2.79
C GLN A 28 2.01 12.98 3.23
N LEU A 29 0.72 13.27 3.05
CA LEU A 29 0.11 14.52 3.49
C LEU A 29 0.12 14.63 5.02
N GLU A 30 -0.26 13.56 5.70
CA GLU A 30 -0.31 13.50 7.16
C GLU A 30 1.07 13.50 7.80
N GLU A 31 2.06 12.88 7.13
CA GLU A 31 3.44 12.91 7.56
C GLU A 31 3.95 14.37 7.61
N LYS A 32 3.65 15.16 6.58
CA LYS A 32 3.96 16.61 6.54
C LYS A 32 3.22 17.39 7.62
N GLN A 33 1.99 16.97 7.95
CA GLN A 33 1.19 17.55 9.04
C GLN A 33 1.60 17.03 10.43
N SER A 34 2.68 16.25 10.53
CA SER A 34 3.18 15.65 11.78
C SER A 34 2.17 14.74 12.51
N ASN A 35 1.19 14.18 11.81
CA ASN A 35 0.22 13.23 12.37
C ASN A 35 0.78 11.79 12.38
N LYS A 36 1.93 11.60 13.03
CA LYS A 36 2.72 10.35 13.02
C LYS A 36 1.91 9.07 13.34
N PRO A 37 0.97 9.04 14.32
CA PRO A 37 0.21 7.83 14.61
C PRO A 37 -0.68 7.38 13.43
N HIS A 38 -1.31 8.31 12.73
CA HIS A 38 -2.15 7.96 11.58
C HIS A 38 -1.31 7.63 10.35
N THR A 39 -0.21 8.37 10.12
CA THR A 39 0.76 8.08 9.06
C THR A 39 1.26 6.63 9.11
N THR A 40 1.72 6.16 10.28
CA THR A 40 2.23 4.78 10.43
C THR A 40 1.13 3.72 10.24
N LYS A 41 -0.11 4.02 10.62
CA LYS A 41 -1.26 3.14 10.39
C LYS A 41 -1.55 2.98 8.89
N LEU A 42 -1.56 4.08 8.13
CA LEU A 42 -1.78 4.05 6.68
C LEU A 42 -0.69 3.26 5.95
N TYR A 43 0.59 3.51 6.26
CA TYR A 43 1.67 2.75 5.64
C TYR A 43 1.62 1.26 5.98
N ARG A 44 1.30 0.89 7.23
CA ARG A 44 1.14 -0.52 7.61
C ARG A 44 0.00 -1.19 6.85
N GLN A 45 -1.15 -0.52 6.73
CA GLN A 45 -2.28 -1.03 5.95
C GLN A 45 -1.88 -1.31 4.50
N MET A 46 -1.08 -0.44 3.88
CA MET A 46 -0.62 -0.64 2.50
C MET A 46 0.24 -1.89 2.34
N VAL A 47 1.16 -2.14 3.29
CA VAL A 47 2.05 -3.30 3.28
C VAL A 47 1.28 -4.60 3.52
N GLU A 48 0.29 -4.58 4.42
CA GLU A 48 -0.51 -5.76 4.77
C GLU A 48 -1.53 -6.12 3.69
N GLU A 49 -2.27 -5.14 3.16
CA GLU A 49 -3.36 -5.39 2.19
C GLU A 49 -2.87 -5.44 0.74
N TYR A 50 -1.75 -4.79 0.40
CA TYR A 50 -1.28 -4.64 -0.98
C TYR A 50 0.22 -4.91 -1.18
N PRO A 51 0.79 -5.99 -0.60
CA PRO A 51 2.24 -6.19 -0.50
C PRO A 51 3.00 -6.21 -1.84
N ASN A 52 2.32 -6.55 -2.93
CA ASN A 52 2.94 -6.69 -4.26
C ASN A 52 2.82 -5.43 -5.13
N LEU A 53 2.23 -4.34 -4.62
CA LEU A 53 2.06 -3.11 -5.38
C LEU A 53 3.21 -2.11 -5.15
N PRO A 54 3.61 -1.31 -6.15
CA PRO A 54 4.76 -0.41 -6.06
C PRO A 54 4.72 0.54 -4.85
N TYR A 55 3.55 1.10 -4.57
CA TYR A 55 3.35 2.02 -3.44
C TYR A 55 3.42 1.33 -2.08
N ALA A 56 3.15 0.03 -1.98
CA ALA A 56 3.33 -0.72 -0.74
C ALA A 56 4.82 -0.89 -0.40
N ASN A 57 5.69 -1.09 -1.40
CA ASN A 57 7.13 -1.12 -1.18
C ASN A 57 7.65 0.25 -0.70
N GLN A 58 7.15 1.35 -1.27
CA GLN A 58 7.49 2.69 -0.81
C GLN A 58 6.99 2.94 0.62
N ALA A 59 5.76 2.54 0.92
CA ALA A 59 5.17 2.61 2.26
C ALA A 59 6.00 1.84 3.29
N ASN A 60 6.48 0.65 2.94
CA ASN A 60 7.33 -0.16 3.81
C ASN A 60 8.64 0.58 4.18
N THR A 61 9.30 1.17 3.18
CA THR A 61 10.52 1.97 3.41
C THR A 61 10.24 3.17 4.33
N ARG A 62 9.17 3.93 4.07
CA ARG A 62 8.79 5.08 4.92
C ARG A 62 8.44 4.64 6.35
N LEU A 63 7.68 3.55 6.50
CA LEU A 63 7.31 3.01 7.80
C LEU A 63 8.56 2.66 8.63
N ALA A 64 9.54 1.99 8.03
CA ALA A 64 10.78 1.65 8.69
C ALA A 64 11.59 2.88 9.13
N GLU A 65 11.55 3.99 8.38
CA GLU A 65 12.19 5.24 8.78
C GLU A 65 11.47 5.95 9.94
N LEU A 66 10.14 5.97 9.91
CA LEU A 66 9.32 6.57 10.97
C LEU A 66 9.47 5.81 12.29
N GLU A 67 9.56 4.48 12.24
CA GLU A 67 9.76 3.64 13.43
C GLU A 67 11.15 3.81 14.06
N LYS A 68 12.18 4.19 13.27
CA LYS A 68 13.51 4.55 13.80
C LYS A 68 13.53 5.91 14.50
N THR A 69 12.59 6.80 14.16
CA THR A 69 12.55 8.20 14.63
C THR A 69 11.55 8.39 15.78
N ARG A 70 11.07 7.29 16.36
CA ARG A 70 10.12 7.27 17.49
C ARG A 70 10.87 7.22 18.81
#